data_AF-E3GYT3-F1
#
_entry.id   AF-E3GYT3-F1
#
_cell.length_a   1.000
_cell.length_b   1.000
_cell.length_c   1.000
_cell.angle_alpha   90.00
_cell.angle_beta   90.00
_cell.angle_gamma   90.00
#
_symmetry.space_group_name_H-M   'P 1'
#
loop_
_entity.id
_entity.type
_entity.pdbx_description
1 polymer ?
#
loop_
_entity_poly.entity_id
_entity_poly.type
_entity_poly.pdbx_seq_one_letter_code
_entity_poly.pdbx_strand_id
1 'polypeptide(L)'
;MNSKGQIVSVEYILIIALLFFILVYVMIPMIGKSIDASMDISKVSDAKVAAQEIAHALDVVYSNGPGAKRTVTVYVPDTTNLTVSGNNVTLQVTCSDGPHNVTTFTQYNFTNIPLTNVPPIQLNKGWNTVVVEWPIGGSITISKV
;
A
#
# COMPACT_ATOMS: atom_id res chain seq x y z
N MET A 1 -67.64 10.88 -2.00
CA MET A 1 -66.29 10.39 -1.63
C MET A 1 -65.46 11.60 -1.22
N ASN A 2 -65.03 11.68 0.05
CA ASN A 2 -64.34 12.85 0.60
C ASN A 2 -62.87 12.85 0.19
N SER A 3 -62.57 13.50 -0.93
CA SER A 3 -61.22 13.55 -1.54
C SER A 3 -60.18 14.27 -0.66
N LYS A 4 -60.59 15.08 0.32
CA LYS A 4 -59.68 15.85 1.18
C LYS A 4 -58.83 14.98 2.10
N GLY A 5 -59.38 13.92 2.69
CA GLY A 5 -58.63 13.01 3.56
C GLY A 5 -57.64 12.12 2.79
N GLN A 6 -58.00 11.75 1.57
CA GLN A 6 -57.15 10.93 0.69
C GLN A 6 -55.94 11.72 0.16
N ILE A 7 -56.09 13.04 -0.05
CA ILE A 7 -54.98 13.91 -0.46
C ILE A 7 -53.97 14.10 0.69
N VAL A 8 -54.45 14.26 1.94
CA VAL A 8 -53.58 14.42 3.12
C VAL A 8 -52.73 13.17 3.36
N SER A 9 -53.28 11.96 3.24
CA SER A 9 -52.49 10.72 3.37
C SER A 9 -51.43 10.57 2.27
N VAL A 10 -51.70 11.01 1.04
CA VAL A 10 -50.73 10.97 -0.07
C VAL A 10 -49.60 11.98 0.16
N GLU A 11 -49.91 13.17 0.67
CA GLU A 11 -48.91 14.20 1.00
C GLU A 11 -47.91 13.70 2.06
N TYR A 12 -48.39 13.04 3.13
CA TYR A 12 -47.50 12.46 4.13
C TYR A 12 -46.62 11.33 3.58
N ILE A 13 -47.16 10.47 2.71
CA ILE A 13 -46.36 9.43 2.02
C ILE A 13 -45.30 10.09 1.13
N LEU A 14 -45.63 11.19 0.45
CA LEU A 14 -44.71 11.91 -0.43
C LEU A 14 -43.60 12.61 0.36
N ILE A 15 -43.91 13.17 1.53
CA ILE A 15 -42.91 13.76 2.44
C ILE A 15 -41.94 12.69 2.97
N ILE A 16 -42.45 11.52 3.36
CA ILE A 16 -41.61 10.40 3.83
C ILE A 16 -40.74 9.86 2.69
N ALA A 17 -41.30 9.73 1.48
CA ALA A 17 -40.53 9.33 0.30
C ALA A 17 -39.42 10.34 -0.02
N LEU A 18 -39.71 11.64 0.06
CA LEU A 18 -38.72 12.71 -0.13
C LEU A 18 -37.59 12.63 0.91
N LEU A 19 -37.91 12.35 2.17
CA LEU A 19 -36.92 12.13 3.22
C LEU A 19 -35.99 10.94 2.89
N PHE A 20 -36.54 9.84 2.38
CA PHE A 20 -35.72 8.71 1.94
C PHE A 20 -34.83 9.06 0.73
N PHE A 21 -35.32 9.86 -0.22
CA PHE A 21 -34.47 10.34 -1.33
C PHE A 21 -33.29 11.17 -0.83
N ILE A 22 -33.52 12.07 0.13
CA ILE A 22 -32.45 12.88 0.73
C ILE A 22 -31.44 11.98 1.46
N LEU A 23 -31.92 10.98 2.20
CA LEU A 23 -31.06 9.98 2.87
C LEU A 23 -30.18 9.22 1.88
N VAL A 24 -30.78 8.66 0.82
CA VAL A 24 -30.04 7.93 -0.22
C VAL A 24 -29.03 8.83 -0.92
N TYR A 25 -29.41 10.08 -1.21
CA TYR A 25 -28.52 11.05 -1.84
C TYR A 25 -27.26 11.33 -1.01
N VAL A 26 -27.39 11.42 0.31
CA VAL A 26 -26.25 11.62 1.22
C VAL A 26 -25.46 10.32 1.44
N MET A 27 -26.13 9.16 1.49
CA MET A 27 -25.46 7.87 1.75
C MET A 27 -24.55 7.42 0.61
N ILE A 28 -24.93 7.59 -0.65
CA ILE A 28 -24.14 7.14 -1.81
C ILE A 28 -22.68 7.66 -1.77
N PRO A 29 -22.41 8.98 -1.67
CA PRO A 29 -21.04 9.47 -1.62
C PRO A 29 -20.29 9.08 -0.35
N MET A 30 -20.99 8.86 0.78
CA MET A 30 -20.36 8.37 2.01
C MET A 30 -19.88 6.93 1.86
N ILE A 31 -20.70 6.05 1.28
CA ILE A 31 -20.34 4.66 1.03
C ILE A 31 -19.11 4.58 0.12
N GLY A 32 -19.05 5.39 -0.95
CA GLY A 32 -17.90 5.46 -1.84
C GLY A 32 -16.60 5.79 -1.11
N LYS A 33 -16.60 6.88 -0.32
CA LYS A 33 -15.43 7.28 0.48
C LYS A 33 -14.98 6.22 1.48
N SER A 34 -15.91 5.51 2.10
CA SER A 34 -15.59 4.43 3.04
C SER A 34 -14.97 3.21 2.35
N ILE A 35 -15.40 2.89 1.13
CA ILE A 35 -14.81 1.82 0.32
C ILE A 35 -13.39 2.20 -0.08
N ASP A 36 -13.19 3.41 -0.60
CA ASP A 36 -11.89 3.90 -1.04
C ASP A 36 -10.88 3.90 0.12
N ALA A 37 -11.26 4.43 1.28
CA ALA A 37 -10.42 4.41 2.48
C ALA A 37 -10.05 2.99 2.92
N SER A 38 -11.01 2.04 2.87
CA SER A 38 -10.76 0.64 3.24
C SER A 38 -9.79 -0.04 2.26
N MET A 39 -9.93 0.26 0.97
CA MET A 39 -9.05 -0.23 -0.08
C MET A 39 -7.64 0.33 0.08
N ASP A 40 -7.52 1.62 0.38
CA ASP A 40 -6.23 2.28 0.56
C ASP A 40 -5.48 1.77 1.79
N ILE A 41 -6.18 1.53 2.91
CA ILE A 41 -5.60 0.86 4.09
C ILE A 41 -5.05 -0.51 3.71
N SER A 42 -5.79 -1.27 2.92
CA SER A 42 -5.36 -2.61 2.47
C SER A 42 -4.09 -2.52 1.62
N LYS A 43 -4.04 -1.60 0.64
CA LYS A 43 -2.84 -1.37 -0.18
C LYS A 43 -1.64 -0.96 0.68
N VAL A 44 -1.81 -0.01 1.59
CA VAL A 44 -0.73 0.46 2.47
C VAL A 44 -0.23 -0.67 3.36
N SER A 45 -1.14 -1.51 3.87
CA SER A 45 -0.80 -2.70 4.65
C SER A 45 0.03 -3.70 3.84
N ASP A 46 -0.41 -4.04 2.62
CA ASP A 46 0.30 -4.97 1.74
C ASP A 46 1.71 -4.45 1.38
N ALA A 47 1.81 -3.16 1.03
CA ALA A 47 3.11 -2.54 0.77
C ALA A 47 4.01 -2.52 2.00
N LYS A 48 3.44 -2.34 3.21
CA LYS A 48 4.21 -2.40 4.45
C LYS A 48 4.78 -3.79 4.69
N VAL A 49 3.97 -4.83 4.49
CA VAL A 49 4.42 -6.23 4.61
C VAL A 49 5.54 -6.50 3.60
N ALA A 50 5.37 -6.11 2.33
CA ALA A 50 6.41 -6.26 1.32
C ALA A 50 7.71 -5.54 1.68
N ALA A 51 7.61 -4.29 2.16
CA ALA A 51 8.78 -3.53 2.60
C ALA A 51 9.48 -4.21 3.79
N GLN A 52 8.71 -4.74 4.75
CA GLN A 52 9.24 -5.46 5.92
C GLN A 52 9.94 -6.76 5.54
N GLU A 53 9.40 -7.52 4.58
CA GLU A 53 10.03 -8.73 4.08
C GLU A 53 11.37 -8.43 3.39
N ILE A 54 11.45 -7.34 2.62
CA ILE A 54 12.70 -6.87 2.01
C ILE A 54 13.69 -6.42 3.09
N ALA A 55 13.23 -5.65 4.08
CA ALA A 55 14.06 -5.20 5.20
C ALA A 55 14.65 -6.40 5.96
N HIS A 56 13.82 -7.38 6.30
CA HIS A 56 14.27 -8.59 6.96
C HIS A 56 15.26 -9.39 6.08
N ALA A 57 15.05 -9.45 4.76
CA ALA A 57 16.00 -10.07 3.85
C ALA A 57 17.38 -9.39 3.87
N LEU A 58 17.39 -8.06 3.95
CA LEU A 58 18.63 -7.26 4.09
C LEU A 58 19.32 -7.56 5.42
N ASP A 59 18.59 -7.58 6.52
CA ASP A 59 19.15 -7.88 7.85
C ASP A 59 19.72 -9.31 7.91
N VAL A 60 19.06 -10.27 7.26
CA VAL A 60 19.53 -11.67 7.17
C VAL A 60 20.79 -11.78 6.30
N VAL A 61 20.83 -11.13 5.14
CA VAL A 61 22.02 -11.16 4.27
C VAL A 61 23.20 -10.47 4.96
N TYR A 62 22.95 -9.38 5.68
CA TYR A 62 23.98 -8.68 6.44
C TYR A 62 24.53 -9.51 7.60
N SER A 63 23.65 -10.13 8.38
CA SER A 63 24.06 -10.97 9.52
C SER A 63 24.82 -12.25 9.11
N ASN A 64 24.53 -12.80 7.92
CA ASN A 64 25.23 -13.96 7.38
C ASN A 64 26.60 -13.63 6.76
N GLY A 65 26.88 -12.35 6.49
CA GLY A 65 28.17 -11.90 5.98
C GLY A 65 28.37 -12.03 4.45
N PRO A 66 29.57 -11.73 3.95
CA PRO A 66 29.90 -11.76 2.53
C PRO A 66 29.75 -13.16 1.92
N GLY A 67 29.10 -13.27 0.77
CA GLY A 67 28.74 -14.51 0.09
C GLY A 67 27.30 -14.96 0.35
N ALA A 68 26.56 -14.28 1.23
CA ALA A 68 25.17 -14.59 1.51
C ALA A 68 24.22 -14.10 0.40
N LYS A 69 23.21 -14.90 0.11
CA LYS A 69 22.15 -14.59 -0.85
C LYS A 69 20.79 -15.00 -0.28
N ARG A 70 19.80 -14.14 -0.44
CA ARG A 70 18.42 -14.41 -0.08
C ARG A 70 17.48 -14.00 -1.21
N THR A 71 16.59 -14.91 -1.56
CA THR A 71 15.49 -14.64 -2.51
C THR A 71 14.20 -14.55 -1.72
N VAL A 72 13.43 -13.50 -1.96
CA VAL A 72 12.13 -13.25 -1.31
C VAL A 72 11.12 -12.88 -2.37
N THR A 73 9.92 -13.44 -2.25
CA THR A 73 8.80 -13.14 -3.14
C THR A 73 7.84 -12.24 -2.39
N VAL A 74 7.69 -11.00 -2.85
CA VAL A 74 6.87 -9.98 -2.20
C VAL A 74 5.69 -9.61 -3.08
N TYR A 75 4.53 -9.38 -2.46
CA TYR A 75 3.37 -8.87 -3.17
C TYR A 75 3.35 -7.34 -3.12
N VAL A 76 3.26 -6.70 -4.28
CA VAL A 76 3.25 -5.25 -4.38
C VAL A 76 1.89 -4.80 -4.93
N PRO A 77 1.15 -3.95 -4.21
CA PRO A 77 -0.22 -3.57 -4.58
C PRO A 77 -0.29 -2.64 -5.80
N ASP A 78 0.79 -1.92 -6.10
CA ASP A 78 0.89 -0.98 -7.21
C ASP A 78 2.29 -0.99 -7.84
N THR A 79 2.42 -0.56 -9.09
CA THR A 79 3.74 -0.46 -9.72
C THR A 79 4.53 0.68 -9.09
N THR A 80 5.66 0.37 -8.47
CA THR A 80 6.37 1.32 -7.63
C THR A 80 7.88 1.15 -7.65
N ASN A 81 8.57 2.19 -7.22
CA ASN A 81 10.01 2.19 -7.02
C ASN A 81 10.33 1.77 -5.59
N LEU A 82 11.01 0.65 -5.44
CA LEU A 82 11.70 0.31 -4.20
C LEU A 82 12.91 1.22 -4.04
N THR A 83 12.94 1.98 -2.94
CA THR A 83 14.09 2.82 -2.58
C THR A 83 14.64 2.36 -1.24
N VAL A 84 15.95 2.12 -1.17
CA VAL A 84 16.64 1.80 0.07
C VAL A 84 17.69 2.88 0.34
N SER A 85 17.61 3.52 1.50
CA SER A 85 18.52 4.60 1.88
C SER A 85 18.85 4.52 3.36
N GLY A 86 20.10 4.19 3.68
CA GLY A 86 20.55 4.00 5.06
C GLY A 86 19.83 2.85 5.74
N ASN A 87 18.96 3.15 6.70
CA ASN A 87 18.11 2.17 7.39
C ASN A 87 16.68 2.09 6.83
N ASN A 88 16.36 2.87 5.80
CA ASN A 88 14.98 3.05 5.35
C ASN A 88 14.73 2.24 4.08
N VAL A 89 13.67 1.44 4.09
CA VAL A 89 13.11 0.78 2.91
C VAL A 89 11.76 1.41 2.62
N THR A 90 11.65 2.08 1.47
CA THR A 90 10.48 2.87 1.08
C THR A 90 9.84 2.30 -0.18
N LEU A 91 8.52 2.11 -0.14
CA LEU A 91 7.66 1.81 -1.29
C LEU A 91 6.60 2.89 -1.41
N GLN A 92 6.37 3.40 -2.62
CA GLN A 92 5.30 4.36 -2.88
C GLN A 92 4.03 3.62 -3.33
N VAL A 93 2.86 3.98 -2.79
CA VAL A 93 1.57 3.42 -3.21
C VAL A 93 0.59 4.52 -3.55
N THR A 94 -0.19 4.33 -4.62
CA THR A 94 -1.22 5.29 -5.02
C THR A 94 -2.55 4.97 -4.32
N CYS A 95 -2.95 5.84 -3.40
CA CYS A 95 -4.24 5.81 -2.71
C CYS A 95 -5.25 6.75 -3.40
N SER A 96 -6.51 6.69 -3.00
CA SER A 96 -7.60 7.52 -3.53
C SER A 96 -7.40 9.02 -3.30
N ASP A 97 -6.63 9.40 -2.27
CA ASP A 97 -6.27 10.77 -1.92
C ASP A 97 -4.91 11.23 -2.49
N GLY A 98 -4.12 10.31 -3.05
CA GLY A 98 -2.82 10.60 -3.66
C GLY A 98 -1.74 9.55 -3.39
N PRO A 99 -0.49 9.80 -3.82
CA PRO A 99 0.63 8.91 -3.55
C PRO A 99 1.09 9.00 -2.09
N HIS A 100 1.25 7.86 -1.43
CA HIS A 100 1.78 7.75 -0.07
C HIS A 100 3.06 6.92 -0.06
N ASN A 101 4.02 7.33 0.75
CA ASN A 101 5.27 6.59 0.94
C ASN A 101 5.15 5.71 2.19
N VAL A 102 5.25 4.41 1.99
CA VAL A 102 5.30 3.42 3.06
C VAL A 102 6.77 3.11 3.34
N THR A 103 7.25 3.59 4.48
CA THR A 103 8.63 3.40 4.93
C THR A 103 8.68 2.41 6.09
N THR A 104 9.58 1.44 5.99
CA THR A 104 9.97 0.58 7.11
C THR A 104 11.46 0.73 7.38
N PHE A 105 11.88 0.28 8.56
CA PHE A 105 13.26 0.33 9.00
C PHE A 105 13.86 -1.07 9.03
N THR A 106 15.11 -1.19 8.60
CA THR A 106 15.94 -2.36 8.85
C THR A 106 16.50 -2.31 10.29
N GLN A 107 17.07 -3.42 10.77
CA GLN A 107 17.77 -3.46 12.06
C GLN A 107 19.16 -2.84 11.96
N TYR A 108 19.81 -2.98 10.80
CA TYR A 108 21.15 -2.47 10.54
C TYR A 108 21.12 -1.23 9.66
N ASN A 109 22.01 -0.28 9.95
CA ASN A 109 22.13 0.93 9.15
C ASN A 109 23.11 0.71 7.99
N PHE A 110 22.59 0.78 6.77
CA PHE A 110 23.38 0.60 5.56
C PHE A 110 23.97 1.90 4.99
N THR A 111 24.05 2.99 5.76
CA THR A 111 24.74 4.23 5.35
C THR A 111 26.27 4.07 5.27
N ASN A 112 26.85 3.14 6.06
CA ASN A 112 28.29 2.91 6.14
C ASN A 112 28.75 1.56 5.55
N ILE A 113 27.81 0.74 5.10
CA ILE A 113 28.06 -0.45 4.30
C ILE A 113 27.75 0.02 2.88
N PRO A 114 28.60 -0.23 1.87
CA PRO A 114 28.28 0.30 0.56
C PRO A 114 27.02 -0.43 0.06
N LEU A 115 25.85 0.17 0.22
CA LEU A 115 24.73 -0.01 -0.70
C LEU A 115 25.02 1.02 -1.79
N THR A 116 25.80 0.62 -2.78
CA THR A 116 26.02 1.44 -3.97
C THR A 116 24.68 1.63 -4.64
N ASN A 117 24.13 2.86 -4.53
CA ASN A 117 23.01 3.40 -5.31
C ASN A 117 22.21 2.30 -5.98
N VAL A 118 21.37 1.58 -5.22
CA VAL A 118 20.40 0.68 -5.83
C VAL A 118 19.51 1.62 -6.64
N PRO A 119 19.62 1.65 -7.99
CA PRO A 119 18.70 2.47 -8.78
C PRO A 119 17.29 2.03 -8.40
N PRO A 120 16.30 2.94 -8.40
CA PRO A 120 14.96 2.59 -7.94
C PRO A 120 14.47 1.35 -8.69
N ILE A 121 14.32 0.24 -7.95
CA ILE A 121 13.92 -1.03 -8.56
C ILE A 121 12.42 -0.93 -8.78
N GLN A 122 12.03 -0.91 -10.05
CA GLN A 122 10.63 -0.93 -10.46
C GLN A 122 10.03 -2.31 -10.18
N LEU A 123 9.21 -2.38 -9.13
CA LEU A 123 8.38 -3.54 -8.83
C LEU A 123 7.04 -3.34 -9.54
N ASN A 124 6.61 -4.33 -10.32
CA ASN A 124 5.31 -4.27 -11.00
C ASN A 124 4.19 -4.58 -10.01
N LYS A 125 2.96 -4.18 -10.31
CA LYS A 125 1.81 -4.66 -9.54
C LYS A 125 1.74 -6.20 -9.55
N GLY A 126 1.56 -6.79 -8.38
CA GLY A 126 1.46 -8.23 -8.17
C GLY A 126 2.69 -8.83 -7.48
N TRP A 127 2.90 -10.12 -7.67
CA TRP A 127 4.02 -10.85 -7.09
C TRP A 127 5.32 -10.52 -7.82
N ASN A 128 6.34 -10.07 -7.08
CA ASN A 128 7.67 -9.83 -7.61
C ASN A 128 8.68 -10.66 -6.81
N THR A 129 9.66 -11.21 -7.50
CA THR A 129 10.77 -11.89 -6.85
C THR A 129 11.95 -10.93 -6.75
N VAL A 130 12.38 -10.69 -5.51
CA VAL A 130 13.52 -9.83 -5.18
C VAL A 130 14.64 -10.69 -4.63
N VAL A 131 15.83 -10.49 -5.17
CA VAL A 131 17.07 -11.13 -4.73
C VAL A 131 17.93 -10.09 -4.04
N VAL A 132 18.25 -10.37 -2.79
CA VAL A 132 19.22 -9.63 -1.99
C VAL A 132 20.49 -10.46 -1.91
N GLU A 133 21.62 -9.92 -2.31
CA GLU A 133 22.89 -10.62 -2.27
C GLU A 133 24.01 -9.74 -1.73
N TRP A 134 24.94 -10.34 -1.00
CA TRP A 134 26.20 -9.74 -0.61
C TRP A 134 27.33 -10.48 -1.32
N PRO A 135 27.87 -9.98 -2.45
CA PRO A 135 29.03 -10.57 -3.10
C PRO A 135 30.28 -10.47 -2.23
N ILE A 136 31.16 -11.47 -2.33
CA ILE A 136 32.44 -11.51 -1.63
C ILE A 136 33.31 -10.36 -2.13
N GLY A 137 33.69 -9.44 -1.23
CA GLY A 137 34.48 -8.26 -1.56
C GLY A 137 33.69 -7.11 -2.18
N GLY A 138 32.35 -7.17 -2.17
CA GLY A 138 31.49 -6.13 -2.72
C GLY A 138 30.42 -5.62 -1.76
N SER A 139 29.52 -4.84 -2.33
CA SER A 139 28.37 -4.15 -1.72
C SER A 139 27.12 -5.02 -1.69
N ILE A 140 26.25 -4.89 -0.69
CA ILE A 140 24.93 -5.53 -0.75
C ILE A 140 24.16 -4.96 -1.93
N THR A 141 23.62 -5.83 -2.79
CA THR A 141 22.81 -5.47 -3.94
C THR A 141 21.41 -6.07 -3.82
N ILE A 142 20.45 -5.34 -4.35
CA ILE A 142 19.07 -5.81 -4.52
C ILE A 142 18.83 -5.88 -6.03
N SER A 143 18.28 -6.99 -6.50
CA SER A 143 17.92 -7.19 -7.91
C SER A 143 16.53 -7.80 -8.01
N LYS A 144 15.83 -7.49 -9.09
CA LYS A 144 14.57 -8.13 -9.45
C LYS A 144 14.85 -9.28 -10.42
N VAL A 145 14.21 -10.43 -10.20
CA VAL A 145 14.25 -11.61 -11.07
C VAL A 145 12.99 -11.68 -11.92
#